data_AF-A0A2V8HU50-F1
#
_entry.id   AF-A0A2V8HU50-F1
#
_cell.length_a   1.000
_cell.length_b   1.000
_cell.length_c   1.000
_cell.angle_alpha   90.00
_cell.angle_beta   90.00
_cell.angle_gamma   90.00
#
_symmetry.space_group_name_H-M   'P 1'
#
loop_
_entity.id
_entity.type
_entity.pdbx_description
1 polymer ?
#
loop_
_entity_poly.entity_id
_entity_poly.type
_entity_poly.pdbx_seq_one_letter_code
_entity_poly.pdbx_strand_id
1 'polypeptide(L)'
;LGAIAAVDPGIISIEAVEDYLREKTKQEHRAQAAREAYDATLHRIKVVASGEGIDWPHEIPVLPKWQEFEEGGVVVPAVKRGFELGPRGQNRNDAFKRGTTKTHRPVVRFDLCIKCTLCWLDCPDECFDPTDDGLYDVNYEVCVGCHKCAAVCPVPECIVMVDELKFADNTSPWEAHKLNPLEYIKWAEDKKGLDRISYPHVTGTGYEVTEGKTVPPKTAPTAQT
;
A
#
# COMPACT_ATOMS: atom_id res chain seq x y z
N LEU A 1 -16.15 6.40 -16.11
CA LEU A 1 -16.86 7.28 -17.06
C LEU A 1 -18.32 7.48 -16.65
N GLY A 2 -19.09 6.42 -16.40
CA GLY A 2 -20.49 6.57 -15.92
C GLY A 2 -20.64 7.44 -14.66
N ALA A 3 -19.79 7.24 -13.65
CA ALA A 3 -19.77 8.10 -12.46
C ALA A 3 -19.51 9.59 -12.77
N ILE A 4 -18.70 9.92 -13.79
CA ILE A 4 -18.43 11.31 -14.19
C ILE A 4 -19.68 11.92 -14.82
N ALA A 5 -20.34 11.17 -15.72
CA ALA A 5 -21.60 11.58 -16.33
C ALA A 5 -22.71 11.81 -15.28
N ALA A 6 -22.68 11.08 -14.15
CA ALA A 6 -23.63 11.27 -13.05
C ALA A 6 -23.36 12.56 -12.26
N VAL A 7 -22.08 12.91 -12.06
CA VAL A 7 -21.68 14.11 -11.30
C VAL A 7 -21.92 15.38 -12.12
N ASP A 8 -21.54 15.37 -13.39
CA ASP A 8 -21.73 16.50 -14.30
C ASP A 8 -22.13 16.01 -15.71
N PRO A 9 -23.44 15.92 -15.99
CA PRO A 9 -23.95 15.55 -17.30
C PRO A 9 -23.60 16.55 -18.41
N GLY A 10 -23.19 17.78 -18.06
CA GLY A 10 -22.79 18.81 -19.02
C GLY A 10 -21.42 18.55 -19.64
N ILE A 11 -20.54 17.80 -18.95
CA ILE A 11 -19.24 17.39 -19.48
C ILE A 11 -19.40 16.22 -20.45
N ILE A 12 -20.16 15.19 -20.05
CA ILE A 12 -20.40 14.00 -20.87
C ILE A 12 -21.72 13.35 -20.47
N SER A 13 -22.58 13.05 -21.44
CA SER A 13 -23.81 12.32 -21.19
C SER A 13 -23.55 10.81 -21.05
N ILE A 14 -24.39 10.14 -20.28
CA ILE A 14 -24.28 8.70 -20.09
C ILE A 14 -24.58 7.93 -21.38
N GLU A 15 -25.47 8.44 -22.23
CA GLU A 15 -25.75 7.88 -23.56
C GLU A 15 -24.50 7.90 -24.44
N ALA A 16 -23.75 9.02 -24.44
CA ALA A 16 -22.50 9.13 -25.20
C ALA A 16 -21.43 8.16 -24.68
N VAL A 17 -21.36 7.93 -23.36
CA VAL A 17 -20.45 6.93 -22.77
C VAL A 17 -20.82 5.52 -23.20
N GLU A 18 -22.10 5.16 -23.16
CA GLU A 18 -22.57 3.83 -23.57
C GLU A 18 -22.30 3.57 -25.04
N ASP A 19 -22.65 4.51 -25.91
CA ASP A 19 -22.46 4.38 -27.36
C ASP A 19 -20.97 4.23 -27.69
N TYR A 20 -20.11 5.04 -27.07
CA TYR A 20 -18.66 4.92 -27.22
C TYR A 20 -18.13 3.55 -26.78
N LEU A 21 -18.59 3.03 -25.63
CA LEU A 21 -18.15 1.74 -25.12
C LEU A 21 -18.63 0.58 -26.00
N ARG A 22 -19.88 0.63 -26.47
CA ARG A 22 -20.43 -0.35 -27.42
C ARG A 22 -19.64 -0.36 -28.71
N GLU A 23 -19.37 0.81 -29.29
CA GLU A 23 -18.61 0.94 -30.53
C GLU A 23 -17.16 0.44 -30.37
N LYS A 24 -16.47 0.91 -29.32
CA LYS A 24 -15.03 0.65 -29.15
C LYS A 24 -14.72 -0.77 -28.73
N THR A 25 -15.49 -1.32 -27.79
CA THR A 25 -15.21 -2.64 -27.19
C THR A 25 -15.97 -3.77 -27.85
N LYS A 26 -17.08 -3.47 -28.52
CA LYS A 26 -18.04 -4.46 -29.03
C LYS A 26 -18.56 -5.42 -27.96
N GLN A 27 -18.54 -5.00 -26.69
CA GLN A 27 -18.93 -5.77 -25.52
C GLN A 27 -20.03 -5.02 -24.74
N GLU A 28 -21.24 -5.56 -24.72
CA GLU A 28 -22.39 -4.88 -24.10
C GLU A 28 -22.24 -4.70 -22.58
N HIS A 29 -21.64 -5.69 -21.90
CA HIS A 29 -21.43 -5.63 -20.45
C HIS A 29 -20.59 -4.42 -20.01
N ARG A 30 -19.75 -3.85 -20.89
CA ARG A 30 -18.95 -2.66 -20.59
C ARG A 30 -19.82 -1.40 -20.52
N ALA A 31 -20.80 -1.27 -21.43
CA ALA A 31 -21.77 -0.19 -21.40
C ALA A 31 -22.71 -0.33 -20.19
N GLN A 32 -23.18 -1.55 -19.91
CA GLN A 32 -23.97 -1.85 -18.72
C GLN A 32 -23.23 -1.49 -17.43
N ALA A 33 -21.96 -1.86 -17.29
CA ALA A 33 -21.14 -1.51 -16.13
C ALA A 33 -20.99 0.02 -15.97
N ALA A 34 -20.96 0.78 -17.06
CA ALA A 34 -20.95 2.24 -17.00
C ALA A 34 -22.29 2.80 -16.49
N ARG A 35 -23.42 2.23 -16.92
CA ARG A 35 -24.76 2.60 -16.42
C ARG A 35 -24.91 2.27 -14.94
N GLU A 36 -24.50 1.09 -14.52
CA GLU A 36 -24.53 0.68 -13.11
C GLU A 36 -23.69 1.64 -12.25
N ALA A 37 -22.50 2.05 -12.72
CA ALA A 37 -21.68 3.04 -12.04
C ALA A 37 -22.33 4.44 -12.00
N TYR A 38 -23.05 4.83 -13.06
CA TYR A 38 -23.81 6.08 -13.11
C TYR A 38 -24.92 6.09 -12.05
N ASP A 39 -25.77 5.06 -12.02
CA ASP A 39 -26.87 4.94 -11.09
C ASP A 39 -26.38 4.86 -9.63
N ALA A 40 -25.35 4.05 -9.37
CA ALA A 40 -24.73 3.95 -8.05
C ALA A 40 -24.14 5.29 -7.56
N THR A 41 -23.64 6.11 -8.49
CA THR A 41 -23.07 7.43 -8.14
C THR A 41 -24.17 8.42 -7.81
N LEU A 42 -25.28 8.45 -8.55
CA LEU A 42 -26.42 9.34 -8.26
C LEU A 42 -26.93 9.19 -6.82
N HIS A 43 -26.91 7.96 -6.28
CA HIS A 43 -27.32 7.68 -4.90
C HIS A 43 -26.28 8.05 -3.83
N ARG A 44 -25.05 8.39 -4.22
CA ARG A 44 -23.91 8.63 -3.31
C ARG A 44 -23.32 10.03 -3.43
N ILE A 45 -23.84 10.89 -4.31
CA ILE A 45 -23.38 12.27 -4.42
C ILE A 45 -23.72 13.03 -3.13
N LYS A 46 -22.68 13.59 -2.52
CA LYS A 46 -22.78 14.54 -1.41
C LYS A 46 -22.16 15.85 -1.85
N VAL A 47 -22.83 16.96 -1.56
CA VAL A 47 -22.24 18.29 -1.70
C VAL A 47 -21.26 18.50 -0.54
N VAL A 48 -20.00 18.81 -0.87
CA VAL A 48 -18.95 19.10 0.12
C VAL A 48 -18.98 20.59 0.42
N ALA A 49 -19.21 20.96 1.69
CA ALA A 49 -19.20 22.35 2.13
C ALA A 49 -17.77 22.88 2.36
N SER A 50 -17.62 24.21 2.39
CA SER A 50 -16.34 24.84 2.74
C SER A 50 -15.89 24.37 4.14
N GLY A 51 -14.68 23.83 4.25
CA GLY A 51 -14.14 23.27 5.50
C GLY A 51 -14.39 21.77 5.72
N GLU A 52 -15.17 21.09 4.87
CA GLU A 52 -15.32 19.62 4.92
C GLU A 52 -14.25 18.87 4.10
N GLY A 53 -13.31 19.59 3.50
CA GLY A 53 -12.20 19.00 2.75
C GLY A 53 -11.17 18.34 3.68
N ILE A 54 -10.40 17.40 3.13
CA ILE A 54 -9.21 16.88 3.81
C ILE A 54 -8.07 17.88 3.66
N ASP A 55 -7.31 18.11 4.74
CA ASP A 55 -6.05 18.83 4.66
C ASP A 55 -5.04 17.95 3.92
N TRP A 56 -4.69 18.34 2.70
CA TRP A 56 -3.76 17.60 1.87
C TRP A 56 -2.32 17.84 2.36
N PRO A 57 -1.61 16.82 2.87
CA PRO A 57 -0.32 17.03 3.54
C PRO A 57 0.86 17.15 2.58
N HIS A 58 0.69 16.83 1.29
CA HIS A 58 1.79 16.84 0.32
C HIS A 58 1.88 18.18 -0.41
N GLU A 59 3.05 18.79 -0.37
CA GLU A 59 3.34 20.00 -1.14
C GLU A 59 3.32 19.70 -2.64
N ILE A 60 2.84 20.67 -3.43
CA ILE A 60 2.86 20.58 -4.89
C ILE A 60 4.32 20.66 -5.34
N PRO A 61 4.85 19.66 -6.09
CA PRO A 61 6.22 19.70 -6.55
C PRO A 61 6.45 20.91 -7.46
N VAL A 62 7.45 21.73 -7.11
CA VAL A 62 7.90 22.83 -7.97
C VAL A 62 9.00 22.29 -8.87
N LEU A 63 8.73 22.27 -10.19
CA LEU A 63 9.74 21.84 -11.16
C LEU A 63 10.87 22.89 -11.23
N PRO A 64 12.14 22.47 -11.15
CA PRO A 64 13.26 23.40 -11.25
C PRO A 64 13.31 24.02 -12.65
N LYS A 65 13.73 25.29 -12.70
CA LYS A 65 14.02 25.97 -13.97
C LYS A 65 15.30 25.43 -14.57
N TRP A 66 15.48 25.61 -15.88
CA TRP A 66 16.66 25.10 -16.59
C TRP A 66 18.00 25.62 -16.03
N GLN A 67 18.03 26.83 -15.43
CA GLN A 67 19.22 27.39 -14.78
C GLN A 67 19.53 26.81 -13.39
N GLU A 68 18.58 26.11 -12.78
CA GLU A 68 18.69 25.54 -11.44
C GLU A 68 19.22 24.09 -11.50
N PHE A 69 19.36 23.52 -12.69
CA PHE A 69 19.99 22.22 -12.88
C PHE A 69 21.51 22.32 -12.68
N GLU A 70 22.09 21.31 -12.04
CA GLU A 70 23.55 21.21 -11.91
C GLU A 70 24.22 21.00 -13.27
N GLU A 71 25.43 21.53 -13.41
CA GLU A 71 26.26 21.34 -14.60
C GLU A 71 26.54 19.84 -14.82
N GLY A 72 26.33 19.35 -16.04
CA GLY A 72 26.45 17.92 -16.36
C GLY A 72 25.20 17.08 -16.08
N GLY A 73 24.10 17.68 -15.60
CA GLY A 73 22.80 17.00 -15.49
C GLY A 73 22.73 15.95 -14.38
N VAL A 74 23.61 16.02 -13.37
CA VAL A 74 23.50 15.21 -12.16
C VAL A 74 22.38 15.78 -11.31
N VAL A 75 21.22 15.10 -11.28
CA VAL A 75 20.04 15.57 -10.54
C VAL A 75 19.90 14.87 -9.18
N VAL A 76 20.58 13.74 -8.98
CA VAL A 76 20.44 12.90 -7.79
C VAL A 76 21.82 12.63 -7.18
N PRO A 77 22.15 13.21 -6.00
CA PRO A 77 23.41 12.94 -5.34
C PRO A 77 23.47 11.49 -4.84
N ALA A 78 24.68 10.95 -4.74
CA ALA A 78 24.89 9.62 -4.17
C ALA A 78 24.46 9.59 -2.70
N VAL A 79 23.67 8.59 -2.33
CA VAL A 79 23.25 8.36 -0.95
C VAL A 79 24.50 8.03 -0.12
N LYS A 80 24.66 8.70 1.04
CA LYS A 80 25.77 8.41 1.96
C LYS A 80 25.65 6.96 2.44
N ARG A 81 26.76 6.25 2.52
CA ARG A 81 26.76 4.92 3.16
C ARG A 81 26.52 5.09 4.66
N GLY A 82 25.53 4.37 5.18
CA GLY A 82 25.19 4.34 6.59
C GLY A 82 24.21 3.20 6.84
N PHE A 83 24.43 2.51 7.95
CA PHE A 83 23.65 1.38 8.37
C PHE A 83 23.57 1.38 9.90
N GLU A 84 22.35 1.43 10.41
CA GLU A 84 22.03 1.29 11.81
C GLU A 84 20.99 0.19 11.97
N LEU A 85 21.02 -0.53 13.09
CA LEU A 85 20.00 -1.50 13.43
C LEU A 85 18.78 -0.78 14.00
N GLY A 86 17.59 -1.11 13.50
CA GLY A 86 16.32 -0.53 13.93
C GLY A 86 15.55 0.17 12.80
N PRO A 87 14.35 0.68 13.11
CA PRO A 87 13.50 1.38 12.15
C PRO A 87 14.23 2.51 11.44
N ARG A 88 14.09 2.59 10.11
CA ARG A 88 14.72 3.62 9.26
C ARG A 88 16.25 3.66 9.36
N GLY A 89 16.89 2.55 9.76
CA GLY A 89 18.34 2.47 9.93
C GLY A 89 19.15 2.36 8.62
N GLN A 90 18.51 2.00 7.50
CA GLN A 90 19.19 2.01 6.19
C GLN A 90 19.07 3.36 5.49
N ASN A 91 20.21 3.89 5.03
CA ASN A 91 20.25 5.10 4.22
C ASN A 91 19.62 4.86 2.84
N ARG A 92 18.68 5.73 2.48
CA ARG A 92 17.96 5.70 1.20
C ARG A 92 17.98 7.09 0.58
N ASN A 93 17.48 7.20 -0.65
CA ASN A 93 17.35 8.49 -1.31
C ASN A 93 16.11 9.23 -0.78
N ASP A 94 16.31 10.26 0.04
CA ASP A 94 15.24 11.07 0.61
C ASP A 94 14.39 11.80 -0.46
N ALA A 95 14.98 12.10 -1.62
CA ALA A 95 14.25 12.70 -2.75
C ALA A 95 13.35 11.70 -3.50
N PHE A 96 13.47 10.40 -3.20
CA PHE A 96 12.80 9.34 -3.95
C PHE A 96 11.97 8.40 -3.07
N LYS A 97 11.06 8.97 -2.27
CA LYS A 97 10.09 8.21 -1.48
C LYS A 97 8.98 7.66 -2.38
N ARG A 98 8.87 6.33 -2.49
CA ARG A 98 7.86 5.65 -3.33
C ARG A 98 6.64 5.12 -2.56
N GLY A 99 6.53 5.35 -1.26
CA GLY A 99 5.47 4.79 -0.43
C GLY A 99 4.05 5.20 -0.81
N THR A 100 3.85 6.26 -1.58
CA THR A 100 2.52 6.69 -2.06
C THR A 100 1.98 5.84 -3.21
N THR A 101 2.80 4.98 -3.83
CA THR A 101 2.37 4.14 -4.96
C THR A 101 1.67 2.85 -4.53
N LYS A 102 1.65 2.55 -3.22
CA LYS A 102 1.14 1.28 -2.70
C LYS A 102 -0.39 1.26 -2.67
N THR A 103 -0.97 0.18 -3.19
CA THR A 103 -2.40 -0.14 -3.00
C THR A 103 -2.61 -1.08 -1.82
N HIS A 104 -1.57 -1.83 -1.45
CA HIS A 104 -1.56 -2.73 -0.30
C HIS A 104 -0.21 -2.59 0.41
N ARG A 105 -0.20 -2.80 1.72
CA ARG A 105 1.03 -2.84 2.53
C ARG A 105 1.17 -4.18 3.27
N PRO A 106 2.40 -4.64 3.54
CA PRO A 106 2.62 -5.83 4.35
C PRO A 106 2.34 -5.55 5.83
N VAL A 107 1.49 -6.36 6.45
CA VAL A 107 1.35 -6.47 7.90
C VAL A 107 2.18 -7.67 8.37
N VAL A 108 3.13 -7.41 9.27
CA VAL A 108 4.09 -8.42 9.75
C VAL A 108 3.71 -8.91 11.14
N ARG A 109 3.48 -10.22 11.28
CA ARG A 109 3.33 -10.92 12.57
C ARG A 109 4.70 -11.33 13.10
N PHE A 110 5.33 -10.45 13.88
CA PHE A 110 6.68 -10.64 14.40
C PHE A 110 6.84 -11.88 15.31
N ASP A 111 5.78 -12.32 15.98
CA ASP A 111 5.78 -13.53 16.81
C ASP A 111 5.87 -14.83 15.99
N LEU A 112 5.44 -14.80 14.73
CA LEU A 112 5.54 -15.92 13.79
C LEU A 112 6.88 -15.94 13.06
N CYS A 113 7.59 -14.81 13.02
CA CYS A 113 8.84 -14.66 12.28
C CYS A 113 9.91 -15.62 12.79
N ILE A 114 10.49 -16.40 11.88
CA ILE A 114 11.61 -17.30 12.15
C ILE A 114 12.98 -16.68 11.82
N LYS A 115 13.02 -15.38 11.50
CA LYS A 115 14.26 -14.62 11.23
C LYS A 115 15.10 -15.20 10.08
N CYS A 116 14.43 -15.65 9.02
CA CYS A 116 15.07 -16.28 7.86
C CYS A 116 15.70 -15.30 6.84
N THR A 117 15.55 -13.98 7.04
CA THR A 117 16.12 -12.91 6.19
C THR A 117 15.55 -12.81 4.77
N LEU A 118 14.71 -13.74 4.32
CA LEU A 118 14.22 -13.78 2.93
C LEU A 118 13.43 -12.53 2.51
N CYS A 119 12.58 -11.99 3.40
CA CYS A 119 11.82 -10.77 3.10
C CYS A 119 12.71 -9.54 2.90
N TRP A 120 13.84 -9.46 3.62
CA TRP A 120 14.83 -8.41 3.48
C TRP A 120 15.63 -8.56 2.19
N LEU A 121 16.12 -9.77 1.92
CA LEU A 121 16.97 -10.06 0.76
C LEU A 121 16.23 -9.92 -0.58
N ASP A 122 14.96 -10.34 -0.65
CA ASP A 122 14.18 -10.32 -1.90
C ASP A 122 13.46 -8.98 -2.14
N CYS A 123 13.52 -8.04 -1.18
CA CYS A 123 12.87 -6.75 -1.31
C CYS A 123 13.60 -5.87 -2.34
N PRO A 124 13.00 -5.56 -3.51
CA PRO A 124 13.67 -4.77 -4.55
C PRO A 124 13.81 -3.29 -4.18
N ASP A 125 13.02 -2.83 -3.21
CA ASP A 125 13.02 -1.46 -2.70
C ASP A 125 13.81 -1.34 -1.38
N GLU A 126 14.37 -2.45 -0.89
CA GLU A 126 15.13 -2.51 0.37
C GLU A 126 14.38 -1.83 1.53
N CYS A 127 13.05 -2.00 1.60
CA CYS A 127 12.20 -1.30 2.57
C CYS A 127 12.18 -1.93 3.96
N PHE A 128 12.85 -3.08 4.14
CA PHE A 128 12.99 -3.73 5.43
C PHE A 128 14.25 -3.25 6.14
N ASP A 129 14.17 -2.80 7.38
CA ASP A 129 15.31 -2.42 8.21
C ASP A 129 15.60 -3.53 9.24
N PRO A 130 16.81 -4.13 9.26
CA PRO A 130 17.19 -5.11 10.27
C PRO A 130 17.20 -4.48 11.66
N THR A 131 16.61 -5.15 12.64
CA THR A 131 16.46 -4.66 14.02
C THR A 131 17.44 -5.33 14.99
N ASP A 132 17.58 -4.79 16.19
CA ASP A 132 18.51 -5.29 17.22
C ASP A 132 18.22 -6.73 17.68
N ASP A 133 16.97 -7.14 17.60
CA ASP A 133 16.48 -8.46 17.97
C ASP A 133 16.43 -9.45 16.80
N GLY A 134 16.99 -9.07 15.64
CA GLY A 134 17.06 -9.91 14.44
C GLY A 134 15.73 -10.05 13.70
N LEU A 135 14.78 -9.14 13.94
CA LEU A 135 13.58 -8.97 13.12
C LEU A 135 13.87 -7.96 11.99
N TYR A 136 12.83 -7.68 11.21
CA TYR A 136 12.91 -6.79 10.05
C TYR A 136 11.71 -5.85 10.07
N ASP A 137 11.95 -4.58 10.41
CA ASP A 137 10.93 -3.55 10.41
C ASP A 137 10.63 -3.06 8.99
N VAL A 138 9.41 -2.66 8.69
CA VAL A 138 9.04 -2.17 7.35
C VAL A 138 8.94 -0.66 7.34
N ASN A 139 9.76 -0.01 6.50
CA ASN A 139 9.61 1.41 6.20
C ASN A 139 8.51 1.63 5.13
N TYR A 140 7.32 1.99 5.59
CA TYR A 140 6.15 2.24 4.74
C TYR A 140 6.25 3.52 3.86
N GLU A 141 7.21 4.41 4.10
CA GLU A 141 7.47 5.56 3.22
C GLU A 141 8.18 5.17 1.92
N VAL A 142 8.79 3.98 1.88
CA VAL A 142 9.54 3.47 0.73
C VAL A 142 8.90 2.22 0.14
N CYS A 143 8.24 1.41 0.97
CA CYS A 143 7.55 0.22 0.52
C CYS A 143 6.49 0.54 -0.54
N VAL A 144 6.62 -0.06 -1.72
CA VAL A 144 5.69 0.16 -2.85
C VAL A 144 4.51 -0.82 -2.89
N GLY A 145 4.46 -1.77 -1.94
CA GLY A 145 3.39 -2.76 -1.90
C GLY A 145 3.49 -3.85 -2.97
N CYS A 146 4.70 -4.28 -3.36
CA CYS A 146 4.92 -5.23 -4.46
C CYS A 146 4.61 -6.71 -4.14
N HIS A 147 4.19 -7.04 -2.92
CA HIS A 147 3.83 -8.40 -2.45
C HIS A 147 4.96 -9.45 -2.40
N LYS A 148 6.18 -9.16 -2.86
CA LYS A 148 7.32 -10.11 -2.84
C LYS A 148 7.64 -10.67 -1.46
N CYS A 149 7.66 -9.81 -0.44
CA CYS A 149 7.94 -10.23 0.93
C CYS A 149 6.94 -11.24 1.48
N ALA A 150 5.65 -11.09 1.14
CA ALA A 150 4.62 -12.05 1.51
C ALA A 150 4.77 -13.37 0.73
N ALA A 151 5.12 -13.29 -0.55
CA ALA A 151 5.29 -14.46 -1.41
C ALA A 151 6.51 -15.33 -1.03
N VAL A 152 7.62 -14.71 -0.61
CA VAL A 152 8.86 -15.43 -0.24
C VAL A 152 8.88 -15.91 1.21
N CYS A 153 7.98 -15.40 2.06
CA CYS A 153 7.95 -15.77 3.46
C CYS A 153 7.59 -17.27 3.61
N PRO A 154 8.45 -18.10 4.23
CA PRO A 154 8.19 -19.53 4.36
C PRO A 154 7.18 -19.84 5.48
N VAL A 155 6.85 -18.87 6.33
CA VAL A 155 5.90 -19.02 7.43
C VAL A 155 4.55 -18.48 6.99
N PRO A 156 3.52 -19.33 6.86
CA PRO A 156 2.17 -18.89 6.55
C PRO A 156 1.70 -17.84 7.56
N GLU A 157 0.93 -16.86 7.08
CA GLU A 157 0.32 -15.81 7.92
C GLU A 157 1.30 -14.87 8.65
N CYS A 158 2.63 -15.03 8.43
CA CYS A 158 3.65 -14.16 9.01
C CYS A 158 3.70 -12.79 8.34
N ILE A 159 3.55 -12.72 7.02
CA ILE A 159 3.46 -11.47 6.27
C ILE A 159 2.23 -11.57 5.38
N VAL A 160 1.28 -10.67 5.59
CA VAL A 160 0.04 -10.62 4.81
C VAL A 160 -0.15 -9.23 4.24
N MET A 161 -0.52 -9.17 2.97
CA MET A 161 -0.74 -7.92 2.26
C MET A 161 -2.16 -7.43 2.51
N VAL A 162 -2.30 -6.18 2.95
CA VAL A 162 -3.56 -5.59 3.38
C VAL A 162 -3.77 -4.27 2.65
N ASP A 163 -5.01 -3.99 2.24
CA ASP A 163 -5.42 -2.74 1.59
C ASP A 163 -4.91 -1.51 2.36
N GLU A 164 -4.22 -0.63 1.64
CA GLU A 164 -3.63 0.60 2.15
C GLU A 164 -4.65 1.52 2.82
N LEU A 165 -5.88 1.56 2.33
CA LEU A 165 -6.93 2.45 2.83
C LEU A 165 -7.39 2.11 4.27
N LYS A 166 -6.97 0.96 4.82
CA LYS A 166 -7.28 0.56 6.20
C LYS A 166 -6.33 1.20 7.23
N PHE A 167 -5.32 1.96 6.80
CA PHE A 167 -4.28 2.52 7.65
C PHE A 167 -4.29 4.05 7.63
N ALA A 168 -4.02 4.65 8.79
CA ALA A 168 -4.00 6.11 8.96
C ALA A 168 -2.58 6.69 8.93
N ASP A 169 -1.56 5.90 9.26
CA ASP A 169 -0.18 6.36 9.41
C ASP A 169 0.84 5.36 8.83
N ASN A 170 2.10 5.78 8.80
CA ASN A 170 3.25 4.99 8.32
C ASN A 170 4.27 4.75 9.46
N THR A 171 3.78 4.64 10.70
CA THR A 171 4.64 4.38 11.88
C THR A 171 5.27 2.99 11.82
N SER A 172 6.36 2.80 12.58
CA SER A 172 7.09 1.53 12.61
C SER A 172 6.23 0.43 13.24
N PRO A 173 5.90 -0.64 12.51
CA PRO A 173 5.19 -1.78 13.09
C PRO A 173 6.04 -2.50 14.15
N TRP A 174 7.37 -2.51 14.01
CA TRP A 174 8.25 -3.12 14.99
C TRP A 174 8.28 -2.36 16.33
N GLU A 175 8.27 -1.02 16.32
CA GLU A 175 8.19 -0.25 17.56
C GLU A 175 6.88 -0.52 18.31
N ALA A 176 5.76 -0.58 17.59
CA ALA A 176 4.46 -0.94 18.18
C ALA A 176 4.47 -2.35 18.77
N HIS A 177 5.13 -3.31 18.10
CA HIS A 177 5.31 -4.66 18.61
C HIS A 177 6.18 -4.70 19.88
N LYS A 178 7.28 -3.94 19.92
CA LYS A 178 8.17 -3.87 21.08
C LYS A 178 7.47 -3.27 22.30
N LEU A 179 6.62 -2.27 22.10
CA LEU A 179 5.89 -1.62 23.19
C LEU A 179 4.91 -2.60 23.84
N ASN A 180 4.01 -3.20 23.05
CA ASN A 180 3.00 -4.14 23.55
C ASN A 180 2.79 -5.29 22.54
N PRO A 181 3.53 -6.42 22.67
CA PRO A 181 3.46 -7.51 21.70
C PRO A 181 2.06 -8.11 21.49
N LEU A 182 1.30 -8.30 22.58
CA LEU A 182 -0.05 -8.88 22.53
C LEU A 182 -1.07 -7.96 21.88
N GLU A 183 -0.98 -6.65 22.16
CA GLU A 183 -1.85 -5.64 21.58
C GLU A 183 -1.57 -5.51 20.08
N TYR A 184 -0.30 -5.47 19.70
CA TYR A 184 0.12 -5.46 18.30
C TYR A 184 -0.39 -6.70 17.55
N ILE A 185 -0.32 -7.90 18.14
CA ILE A 185 -0.84 -9.11 17.50
C ILE A 185 -2.35 -9.02 17.26
N LYS A 186 -3.10 -8.52 18.24
CA LYS A 186 -4.55 -8.31 18.09
C LYS A 186 -4.85 -7.31 16.98
N TRP A 187 -4.11 -6.20 16.93
CA TRP A 187 -4.21 -5.21 15.86
C TRP A 187 -3.88 -5.80 14.49
N ALA A 188 -2.82 -6.60 14.40
CA ALA A 188 -2.38 -7.22 13.15
C ALA A 188 -3.45 -8.19 12.60
N GLU A 189 -4.05 -9.01 13.45
CA GLU A 189 -5.12 -9.93 13.04
C GLU A 189 -6.39 -9.19 12.62
N ASP A 190 -6.75 -8.11 13.31
CA ASP A 190 -7.88 -7.24 12.93
C ASP A 190 -7.67 -6.62 11.54
N LYS A 191 -6.48 -6.07 11.28
CA LYS A 191 -6.15 -5.46 9.97
C LYS A 191 -6.11 -6.48 8.84
N LYS A 192 -5.53 -7.67 9.10
CA LYS A 192 -5.46 -8.76 8.12
C LYS A 192 -6.83 -9.23 7.67
N GLY A 193 -7.77 -9.39 8.60
CA GLY A 193 -9.04 -10.03 8.33
C GLY A 193 -8.87 -11.46 7.76
N LEU A 194 -9.91 -11.96 7.09
CA LEU A 194 -9.92 -13.31 6.51
C LEU A 194 -9.53 -13.33 5.03
N ASP A 195 -9.58 -12.22 4.31
CA ASP A 195 -9.33 -12.22 2.88
C ASP A 195 -7.84 -12.25 2.56
N ARG A 196 -7.43 -13.08 1.60
CA ARG A 196 -6.05 -13.17 1.09
C ARG A 196 -6.04 -12.95 -0.41
N ILE A 197 -5.45 -11.84 -0.82
CA ILE A 197 -5.40 -11.41 -2.21
C ILE A 197 -4.15 -12.00 -2.86
N SER A 198 -4.33 -12.64 -4.02
CA SER A 198 -3.23 -13.13 -4.85
C SER A 198 -3.41 -12.69 -6.31
N TYR A 199 -2.29 -12.53 -7.02
CA TYR A 199 -2.23 -12.16 -8.43
C TYR A 199 -1.51 -13.27 -9.21
N PRO A 200 -2.16 -14.41 -9.48
CA PRO A 200 -1.48 -15.59 -10.02
C PRO A 200 -1.03 -15.39 -11.49
N HIS A 201 -1.72 -14.56 -12.27
CA HIS A 201 -1.37 -14.29 -13.67
C HIS A 201 -1.63 -12.83 -14.07
N VAL A 202 -0.72 -12.24 -14.86
CA VAL A 202 -0.91 -10.90 -15.46
C VAL A 202 -1.79 -11.01 -16.71
N THR A 203 -3.05 -11.37 -16.52
CA THR A 203 -4.02 -11.66 -17.60
C THR A 203 -5.12 -10.60 -17.72
N GLY A 204 -5.14 -9.60 -16.84
CA GLY A 204 -6.21 -8.60 -16.78
C GLY A 204 -7.54 -9.14 -16.23
N THR A 205 -7.57 -10.38 -15.73
CA THR A 205 -8.75 -11.03 -15.13
C THR A 205 -8.94 -10.70 -13.64
N GLY A 206 -8.11 -9.82 -13.08
CA GLY A 206 -8.22 -9.36 -11.69
C GLY A 206 -7.36 -10.17 -10.72
N TYR A 207 -7.75 -10.13 -9.44
CA TYR A 207 -7.13 -10.84 -8.33
C TYR A 207 -7.99 -12.00 -7.88
N GLU A 208 -7.37 -13.01 -7.28
CA GLU A 208 -8.07 -14.09 -6.58
C GLU A 208 -8.09 -13.79 -5.09
N VAL A 209 -9.26 -14.02 -4.46
CA VAL A 209 -9.41 -13.93 -3.00
C VAL A 209 -9.52 -15.34 -2.46
N THR A 210 -8.61 -15.69 -1.56
CA THR A 210 -8.63 -16.95 -0.81
C THR A 210 -8.93 -16.67 0.65
N GLU A 211 -9.52 -17.64 1.34
CA GLU A 211 -9.84 -17.51 2.77
C GLU A 211 -8.61 -17.88 3.61
N GLY A 212 -8.13 -16.90 4.37
CA GLY A 212 -7.03 -17.01 5.32
C GLY A 212 -7.47 -17.53 6.67
N LYS A 213 -6.50 -17.76 7.56
CA LYS A 213 -6.75 -18.25 8.93
C LYS A 213 -6.27 -17.25 9.95
N THR A 214 -7.01 -17.13 11.04
CA THR A 214 -6.53 -16.42 12.23
C THR A 214 -5.54 -17.32 12.97
N VAL A 215 -4.39 -16.75 13.35
CA VAL A 215 -3.33 -17.50 14.01
C VAL A 215 -3.18 -17.00 15.45
N PRO A 216 -3.35 -17.86 16.48
CA PRO A 216 -3.20 -17.45 17.86
C PRO A 216 -1.77 -16.97 18.15
N PRO A 217 -1.56 -16.12 19.17
CA PRO A 217 -0.23 -15.67 19.57
C PRO A 217 0.70 -16.84 19.86
N LYS A 218 1.91 -16.87 19.28
CA LYS A 218 2.89 -17.94 19.49
C LYS A 218 3.59 -17.87 20.85
N THR A 219 3.67 -16.68 21.45
CA THR A 219 4.35 -16.44 22.71
C THR A 219 3.42 -15.78 23.73
N ALA A 220 3.27 -16.40 24.90
CA ALA A 220 2.93 -15.68 26.12
C ALA A 220 4.13 -14.75 26.45
N PRO A 221 3.90 -13.52 26.93
CA PRO A 221 4.99 -12.57 27.17
C PRO A 221 5.90 -13.12 28.26
N THR A 222 7.19 -13.28 27.94
CA THR A 222 8.23 -13.38 28.96
C THR A 222 8.25 -12.04 29.69
N ALA A 223 7.71 -12.01 30.92
CA ALA A 223 7.86 -10.88 31.81
C ALA A 223 9.35 -10.59 31.96
N GLN A 224 9.80 -9.42 31.53
CA GLN A 224 11.09 -8.88 31.92
C GLN A 224 10.98 -8.58 33.43
N THR A 225 11.51 -9.47 34.25
CA THR A 225 11.85 -9.25 35.67
C THR A 225 13.08 -8.38 35.80
#